data_AF-A0A9E4ENL5-F1
#
_entry.id   AF-A0A9E4ENL5-F1
#
_cell.length_a   1.000
_cell.length_b   1.000
_cell.length_c   1.000
_cell.angle_alpha   90.00
_cell.angle_beta   90.00
_cell.angle_gamma   90.00
#
_symmetry.space_group_name_H-M   'P 1'
#
loop_
_entity.id
_entity.type
_entity.pdbx_description
1 polymer ?
#
loop_
_entity_poly.entity_id
_entity_poly.type
_entity_poly.pdbx_seq_one_letter_code
_entity_poly.pdbx_strand_id
1 'polypeptide(L)'
;MSETTNLHWSFNHDRAGQGQSPDFAQQLRSLVKGTLTTTTSGDHGGEVTRYTILPNFRRGYKGPADGDDLSVGEVVIRRMVEDENRLNYSVVYRNVASGELMDMQFTSNRDTFRTLTGTWSVQVENCAGDGYKAFACDGRLEENGSVFLTTNGLDLQAGSADLSAPLTCNWTLFDVIPALADGLRDSGEAQRLTILEDLEKVRNNGQVRFLESYDLQLDSDSVALTGYALIAEGMTPSYWWLDARGRVLIATTLYQTLIPTGGENA
;
A
#
# COMPACT_ATOMS: atom_id res chain seq x y z
N MET A 1 5.01 -24.08 -28.04
CA MET A 1 5.87 -23.29 -27.13
C MET A 1 4.95 -22.29 -26.46
N SER A 2 4.67 -22.44 -25.17
CA SER A 2 3.83 -21.49 -24.45
C SER A 2 4.59 -20.18 -24.36
N GLU A 3 4.03 -19.11 -24.94
CA GLU A 3 4.47 -17.76 -24.61
C GLU A 3 4.35 -17.61 -23.10
N THR A 4 5.48 -17.54 -22.41
CA THR A 4 5.51 -17.24 -20.99
C THR A 4 4.83 -15.89 -20.82
N THR A 5 3.64 -15.93 -20.22
CA THR A 5 2.86 -14.78 -19.80
C THR A 5 3.68 -14.08 -18.71
N ASN A 6 4.68 -13.33 -19.16
CA ASN A 6 5.55 -12.56 -18.30
C ASN A 6 4.64 -11.59 -17.58
N LEU A 7 4.52 -11.77 -16.26
CA LEU A 7 3.94 -10.76 -15.41
C LEU A 7 4.68 -9.44 -15.69
N HIS A 8 3.98 -8.31 -15.62
CA HIS A 8 4.59 -6.99 -15.77
C HIS A 8 5.84 -6.90 -14.87
N TRP A 9 6.88 -6.18 -15.27
CA TRP A 9 8.22 -6.21 -14.63
C TRP A 9 8.20 -5.90 -13.12
N SER A 10 7.14 -5.26 -12.63
CA SER A 10 6.85 -5.09 -11.19
C SER A 10 6.66 -6.42 -10.42
N PHE A 11 6.48 -7.54 -11.13
CA PHE A 11 6.22 -8.88 -10.61
C PHE A 11 7.04 -9.98 -11.28
N ASN A 12 7.81 -9.67 -12.33
CA ASN A 12 8.55 -10.66 -13.08
C ASN A 12 9.81 -11.09 -12.32
N HIS A 13 9.63 -12.02 -11.39
CA HIS A 13 10.72 -12.67 -10.68
C HIS A 13 11.25 -13.92 -11.42
N ASP A 14 10.61 -14.29 -12.54
CA ASP A 14 10.98 -15.46 -13.36
C ASP A 14 12.43 -15.35 -13.89
N ARG A 15 12.93 -14.13 -14.11
CA ARG A 15 14.31 -13.90 -14.59
C ARG A 15 15.39 -13.97 -13.50
N ALA A 16 15.02 -13.80 -12.23
CA ALA A 16 15.96 -13.96 -11.11
C ALA A 16 15.93 -15.36 -10.49
N GLY A 17 14.98 -16.21 -10.92
CA GLY A 17 14.47 -17.34 -10.13
C GLY A 17 14.30 -18.67 -10.86
N GLN A 18 15.05 -18.98 -11.92
CA GLN A 18 15.22 -20.40 -12.28
C GLN A 18 15.95 -21.11 -11.12
N GLY A 19 15.19 -21.73 -10.22
CA GLY A 19 15.70 -22.53 -9.08
C GLY A 19 15.67 -21.86 -7.70
N GLN A 20 14.96 -20.74 -7.50
CA GLN A 20 14.76 -20.20 -6.15
C GLN A 20 13.52 -20.82 -5.50
N SER A 21 13.69 -21.62 -4.45
CA SER A 21 12.60 -21.94 -3.51
C SER A 21 12.68 -20.98 -2.32
N PRO A 22 11.60 -20.26 -1.94
CA PRO A 22 10.24 -20.41 -2.49
C PRO A 22 10.03 -19.65 -3.81
N ASP A 23 9.06 -20.13 -4.61
CA ASP A 23 8.61 -19.50 -5.86
C ASP A 23 7.62 -18.35 -5.58
N PHE A 24 8.07 -17.12 -5.83
CA PHE A 24 7.28 -15.91 -5.63
C PHE A 24 6.00 -15.90 -6.47
N ALA A 25 6.09 -16.29 -7.75
CA ALA A 25 4.93 -16.27 -8.64
C ALA A 25 3.87 -17.27 -8.17
N GLN A 26 4.30 -18.46 -7.73
CA GLN A 26 3.38 -19.45 -7.15
C GLN A 26 2.69 -18.93 -5.89
N GLN A 27 3.44 -18.32 -4.97
CA GLN A 27 2.88 -17.80 -3.73
C GLN A 27 1.92 -16.62 -3.96
N LEU A 28 2.29 -15.68 -4.83
CA LEU A 28 1.42 -14.58 -5.23
C LEU A 28 0.10 -15.09 -5.80
N ARG A 29 0.15 -16.06 -6.73
CA ARG A 29 -1.06 -16.68 -7.32
C ARG A 29 -1.91 -17.39 -6.25
N SER A 30 -1.28 -18.10 -5.32
CA SER A 30 -1.97 -18.78 -4.22
C SER A 30 -2.73 -17.80 -3.33
N LEU A 31 -2.09 -16.70 -2.92
CA LEU A 31 -2.72 -15.66 -2.10
C LEU A 31 -3.86 -14.96 -2.83
N VAL A 32 -3.65 -14.60 -4.12
CA VAL A 32 -4.71 -14.01 -4.95
C VAL A 32 -5.92 -14.94 -5.05
N LYS A 33 -5.69 -16.24 -5.29
CA LYS A 33 -6.76 -17.25 -5.37
C LYS A 33 -7.53 -17.35 -4.05
N GLY A 34 -6.83 -17.37 -2.91
CA GLY A 34 -7.47 -17.37 -1.58
C GLY A 34 -8.33 -16.12 -1.32
N THR A 35 -7.90 -14.96 -1.80
CA THR A 35 -8.68 -13.71 -1.66
C THR A 35 -9.95 -13.71 -2.50
N LEU A 36 -9.92 -14.31 -3.69
CA LEU A 36 -11.09 -14.36 -4.57
C LEU A 36 -12.18 -15.32 -4.07
N THR A 37 -11.81 -16.36 -3.33
CA THR A 37 -12.78 -17.29 -2.72
C THR A 37 -13.40 -16.73 -1.44
N THR A 38 -12.76 -15.74 -0.81
CA THR A 38 -13.26 -15.16 0.43
C THR A 38 -14.29 -14.08 0.14
N THR A 39 -15.54 -14.34 0.53
CA THR A 39 -16.61 -13.35 0.39
C THR A 39 -16.53 -12.41 1.59
N THR A 40 -16.02 -11.20 1.41
CA THR A 40 -16.11 -10.16 2.44
C THR A 40 -17.56 -9.71 2.58
N SER A 41 -18.31 -10.39 3.46
CA SER A 41 -19.56 -9.88 4.00
C SER A 41 -19.22 -8.91 5.14
N GLY A 42 -19.65 -7.66 5.06
CA GLY A 42 -19.32 -6.69 6.10
C GLY A 42 -19.88 -5.30 5.84
N ASP A 43 -21.21 -5.20 5.81
CA ASP A 43 -21.93 -3.98 6.17
C ASP A 43 -21.89 -3.86 7.71
N HIS A 44 -21.71 -2.63 8.21
CA HIS A 44 -21.74 -2.13 9.60
C HIS A 44 -20.41 -1.63 10.19
N GLY A 45 -20.27 -0.29 10.21
CA GLY A 45 -19.53 0.46 11.24
C GLY A 45 -18.03 0.71 11.01
N GLY A 46 -17.34 -0.07 10.19
CA GLY A 46 -15.95 0.18 9.82
C GLY A 46 -15.40 -0.92 8.91
N GLU A 47 -14.61 -0.54 7.91
CA GLU A 47 -14.00 -1.48 6.96
C GLU A 47 -12.59 -1.84 7.43
N VAL A 48 -12.36 -3.13 7.68
CA VAL A 48 -11.03 -3.67 8.01
C VAL A 48 -10.53 -4.50 6.85
N THR A 49 -9.39 -4.12 6.29
CA THR A 49 -8.69 -4.91 5.26
C THR A 49 -7.35 -5.36 5.79
N ARG A 50 -7.02 -6.63 5.57
CA ARG A 50 -5.73 -7.21 5.93
C ARG A 50 -4.96 -7.57 4.66
N TYR A 51 -3.64 -7.41 4.68
CA TYR A 51 -2.74 -7.73 3.58
C TYR A 51 -1.55 -8.52 4.09
N THR A 52 -1.14 -9.53 3.33
CA THR A 52 0.17 -10.19 3.48
C THR A 52 1.23 -9.39 2.75
N ILE A 53 2.41 -9.29 3.35
CA ILE A 53 3.59 -8.67 2.75
C ILE A 53 4.48 -9.75 2.14
N LEU A 54 4.74 -9.67 0.83
CA LEU A 54 5.77 -10.44 0.15
C LEU A 54 6.97 -9.55 -0.21
N PRO A 55 8.22 -10.01 -0.03
CA PRO A 55 9.41 -9.24 -0.38
C PRO A 55 9.68 -9.32 -1.89
N ASN A 56 9.92 -8.18 -2.54
CA ASN A 56 10.30 -8.16 -3.96
C ASN A 56 11.77 -8.54 -4.19
N PHE A 57 12.60 -8.44 -3.15
CA PHE A 57 14.01 -8.81 -3.18
C PHE A 57 14.31 -9.78 -2.07
N ARG A 58 14.87 -10.96 -2.37
CA ARG A 58 15.13 -11.98 -1.34
C ARG A 58 16.48 -11.85 -0.63
N ARG A 59 17.43 -11.09 -1.19
CA ARG A 59 18.79 -10.98 -0.62
C ARG A 59 18.76 -10.22 0.71
N GLY A 60 18.67 -10.96 1.81
CA GLY A 60 18.86 -10.43 3.17
C GLY A 60 17.71 -10.70 4.13
N TYR A 61 16.52 -11.06 3.64
CA TYR A 61 15.41 -11.43 4.52
C TYR A 61 15.66 -12.84 5.07
N LYS A 62 15.88 -12.94 6.39
CA LYS A 62 15.73 -14.21 7.10
C LYS A 62 14.23 -14.49 7.12
N GLY A 63 13.76 -15.35 6.20
CA GLY A 63 12.44 -15.92 6.33
C GLY A 63 12.32 -16.67 7.66
N PRO A 64 11.09 -17.07 8.07
CA PRO A 64 10.91 -18.04 9.14
C PRO A 64 11.86 -19.22 8.90
N ALA A 65 12.54 -19.67 9.95
CA ALA A 65 13.71 -20.55 9.88
C ALA A 65 13.50 -21.90 9.15
N ASP A 66 12.28 -22.23 8.68
CA ASP A 66 11.90 -23.52 8.12
C ASP A 66 10.86 -23.48 6.96
N GLY A 67 10.57 -22.34 6.30
CA GLY A 67 9.37 -22.24 5.44
C GLY A 67 9.59 -22.09 3.92
N ASP A 68 8.79 -22.81 3.12
CA ASP A 68 8.42 -22.49 1.73
C ASP A 68 7.50 -21.22 1.64
N ASP A 69 7.51 -20.36 2.66
CA ASP A 69 6.64 -19.19 2.81
C ASP A 69 7.48 -17.89 2.73
N LEU A 70 7.20 -17.06 1.72
CA LEU A 70 7.79 -15.73 1.52
C LEU A 70 7.10 -14.63 2.30
N SER A 71 6.04 -14.91 3.05
CA SER A 71 5.37 -13.91 3.88
C SER A 71 6.35 -13.33 4.89
N VAL A 72 6.61 -12.02 4.79
CA VAL A 72 7.48 -11.28 5.71
C VAL A 72 6.69 -10.42 6.67
N GLY A 73 5.36 -10.54 6.68
CA GLY A 73 4.53 -9.79 7.62
C GLY A 73 3.13 -9.47 7.10
N GLU A 74 2.51 -8.49 7.74
CA GLU A 74 1.12 -8.11 7.48
C GLU A 74 0.89 -6.60 7.58
N VAL A 75 -0.16 -6.14 6.92
CA VAL A 75 -0.73 -4.81 7.08
C VAL A 75 -2.21 -4.93 7.40
N VAL A 76 -2.68 -4.20 8.40
CA VAL A 76 -4.09 -4.07 8.74
C VAL A 76 -4.49 -2.61 8.58
N ILE A 77 -5.43 -2.34 7.68
CA ILE A 77 -6.00 -1.00 7.46
C ILE A 77 -7.43 -1.01 7.99
N ARG A 78 -7.70 -0.21 9.01
CA ARG A 78 -9.04 0.00 9.56
C ARG A 78 -9.52 1.40 9.16
N ARG A 79 -10.75 1.46 8.66
CA ARG A 79 -11.43 2.71 8.27
C ARG A 79 -12.68 2.87 9.12
N MET A 80 -12.78 3.98 9.84
CA MET A 80 -13.92 4.30 10.68
C MET A 80 -14.53 5.61 10.22
N VAL A 81 -15.85 5.63 10.00
CA VAL A 81 -16.56 6.87 9.72
C VAL A 81 -16.58 7.70 11.00
N GLU A 82 -15.89 8.85 10.98
CA GLU A 82 -15.92 9.79 12.11
C GLU A 82 -17.19 10.65 12.03
N ASP A 83 -17.50 11.16 10.84
CA ASP A 83 -18.73 11.90 10.53
C ASP A 83 -19.10 11.82 9.03
N GLU A 84 -20.06 12.63 8.60
CA GLU A 84 -20.52 12.68 7.20
C GLU A 84 -19.40 13.02 6.20
N ASN A 85 -18.36 13.74 6.63
CA ASN A 85 -17.31 14.27 5.78
C ASN A 85 -15.93 13.68 6.09
N ARG A 86 -15.75 12.92 7.17
CA ARG A 86 -14.43 12.45 7.63
C ARG A 86 -14.34 10.95 7.88
N LEU A 87 -13.18 10.40 7.58
CA LEU A 87 -12.76 9.03 7.88
C LEU A 87 -11.54 9.06 8.79
N ASN A 88 -11.56 8.25 9.84
CA ASN A 88 -10.40 7.94 10.64
C ASN A 88 -9.78 6.63 10.14
N TYR A 89 -8.47 6.64 9.96
CA TYR A 89 -7.67 5.50 9.57
C TYR A 89 -6.80 5.05 10.75
N SER A 90 -6.78 3.74 10.99
CA SER A 90 -5.79 3.08 11.84
C SER A 90 -5.08 2.03 11.00
N VAL A 91 -3.77 2.19 10.81
CA VAL A 91 -2.94 1.29 10.02
C VAL A 91 -1.90 0.66 10.92
N VAL A 92 -1.87 -0.67 10.92
CA VAL A 92 -0.84 -1.46 11.60
C VAL A 92 -0.02 -2.16 10.53
N TYR A 93 1.25 -1.85 10.44
CA TYR A 93 2.21 -2.49 9.54
C TYR A 93 3.20 -3.29 10.38
N ARG A 94 3.39 -4.57 10.08
CA ARG A 94 4.33 -5.44 10.76
C ARG A 94 5.15 -6.17 9.73
N ASN A 95 6.47 -5.99 9.75
CA ASN A 95 7.41 -6.73 8.93
C ASN A 95 8.35 -7.52 9.85
N VAL A 96 8.13 -8.84 9.94
CA VAL A 96 8.90 -9.73 10.82
C VAL A 96 10.34 -9.88 10.37
N ALA A 97 10.63 -9.68 9.08
CA ALA A 97 11.95 -9.88 8.53
C ALA A 97 12.88 -8.67 8.77
N SER A 98 12.34 -7.44 8.75
CA SER A 98 13.04 -6.25 9.22
C SER A 98 12.90 -6.02 10.73
N GLY A 99 11.93 -6.65 11.40
CA GLY A 99 11.60 -6.39 12.80
C GLY A 99 10.81 -5.10 13.02
N GLU A 100 10.39 -4.42 11.94
CA GLU A 100 9.67 -3.16 11.97
C GLU A 100 8.19 -3.39 12.29
N LEU A 101 7.69 -2.68 13.30
CA LEU A 101 6.29 -2.56 13.65
C LEU A 101 5.94 -1.08 13.60
N MET A 102 4.92 -0.72 12.84
CA MET A 102 4.49 0.66 12.68
C MET A 102 2.98 0.77 12.87
N ASP A 103 2.57 1.63 13.80
CA ASP A 103 1.20 1.99 14.08
C ASP A 103 0.96 3.44 13.67
N MET A 104 -0.02 3.66 12.81
CA MET A 104 -0.37 4.98 12.28
C MET A 104 -1.83 5.28 12.52
N GLN A 105 -2.12 6.52 12.88
CA GLN A 105 -3.48 7.03 13.00
C GLN A 105 -3.59 8.40 12.35
N PHE A 106 -4.63 8.60 11.54
CA PHE A 106 -4.83 9.87 10.84
C PHE A 106 -6.29 10.02 10.39
N THR A 107 -6.69 11.24 10.08
CA THR A 107 -8.03 11.55 9.55
C THR A 107 -7.93 12.10 8.14
N SER A 108 -8.90 11.75 7.29
CA SER A 108 -9.05 12.33 5.97
C SER A 108 -10.48 12.75 5.68
N ASN A 109 -10.63 13.62 4.68
CA ASN A 109 -11.92 13.92 4.09
C ASN A 109 -12.45 12.69 3.32
N ARG A 110 -13.78 12.61 3.20
CA ARG A 110 -14.48 11.62 2.38
C ARG A 110 -14.55 11.97 0.89
N ASP A 111 -13.72 12.90 0.45
CA ASP A 111 -13.53 13.21 -0.97
C ASP A 111 -12.81 12.07 -1.71
N THR A 112 -12.77 12.16 -3.04
CA THR A 112 -12.15 11.17 -3.94
C THR A 112 -10.67 10.94 -3.63
N PHE A 113 -9.97 11.94 -3.12
CA PHE A 113 -8.52 11.89 -2.88
C PHE A 113 -8.17 11.52 -1.44
N ARG A 114 -9.17 11.31 -0.58
CA ARG A 114 -8.98 11.11 0.86
C ARG A 114 -8.02 12.16 1.41
N THR A 115 -8.31 13.42 1.12
CA THR A 115 -7.42 14.53 1.50
C THR A 115 -7.15 14.51 3.00
N LEU A 116 -5.88 14.45 3.39
CA LEU A 116 -5.44 14.39 4.78
C LEU A 116 -5.86 15.66 5.51
N THR A 117 -6.38 15.52 6.74
CA THR A 117 -6.82 16.64 7.57
C THR A 117 -6.45 16.44 9.03
N GLY A 118 -6.40 17.55 9.78
CA GLY A 118 -6.11 17.51 11.21
C GLY A 118 -4.68 17.08 11.52
N THR A 119 -4.54 16.35 12.62
CA THR A 119 -3.27 15.78 13.07
C THR A 119 -3.21 14.30 12.77
N TRP A 120 -2.00 13.76 12.70
CA TRP A 120 -1.75 12.33 12.61
C TRP A 120 -0.67 11.92 13.60
N SER A 121 -0.58 10.62 13.87
CA SER A 121 0.44 10.05 14.74
C SER A 121 1.08 8.84 14.08
N VAL A 122 2.40 8.71 14.22
CA VAL A 122 3.18 7.56 13.80
C VAL A 122 3.94 7.03 15.02
N GLN A 123 3.86 5.73 15.26
CA GLN A 123 4.66 5.01 16.24
C GLN A 123 5.35 3.86 15.54
N VAL A 124 6.67 3.80 15.64
CA VAL A 124 7.50 2.75 15.07
C VAL A 124 8.27 2.09 16.20
N GLU A 125 8.23 0.76 16.25
CA GLU A 125 9.11 -0.07 17.06
C GLU A 125 9.96 -0.94 16.13
N ASN A 126 11.24 -1.10 16.46
CA ASN A 126 12.14 -1.96 15.72
C ASN A 126 12.74 -3.03 16.64
N CYS A 127 12.39 -4.27 16.34
CA CYS A 127 12.86 -5.47 17.03
C CYS A 127 14.10 -6.08 16.38
N ALA A 128 14.61 -5.53 15.27
CA ALA A 128 15.93 -5.91 14.78
C ALA A 128 16.96 -5.55 15.85
N GLY A 129 17.96 -6.41 16.03
CA GLY A 129 19.00 -6.27 17.04
C GLY A 129 19.93 -5.05 16.86
N ASP A 130 19.52 -4.03 16.12
CA ASP A 130 20.23 -2.77 15.98
C ASP A 130 19.94 -1.80 17.14
N GLY A 131 20.61 -0.64 17.13
CA GLY A 131 20.50 0.38 18.18
C GLY A 131 19.25 1.26 18.07
N TYR A 132 18.53 1.22 16.95
CA TYR A 132 17.30 1.96 16.75
C TYR A 132 16.13 1.12 17.27
N LYS A 133 15.50 1.57 18.36
CA LYS A 133 14.45 0.78 19.05
C LYS A 133 13.05 1.27 18.81
N ALA A 134 12.87 2.58 18.77
CA ALA A 134 11.56 3.16 18.57
C ALA A 134 11.68 4.60 18.05
N PHE A 135 10.61 5.03 17.38
CA PHE A 135 10.37 6.40 16.98
C PHE A 135 8.89 6.69 17.14
N ALA A 136 8.57 7.90 17.59
CA ALA A 136 7.20 8.38 17.61
C ALA A 136 7.17 9.84 17.21
N CYS A 137 6.18 10.20 16.41
CA CYS A 137 5.91 11.58 16.07
C CYS A 137 4.40 11.81 15.90
N ASP A 138 4.00 13.05 16.19
CA ASP A 138 2.72 13.58 15.77
C ASP A 138 2.97 14.54 14.62
N GLY A 139 2.11 14.57 13.62
CA GLY A 139 2.22 15.51 12.52
C GLY A 139 0.98 16.35 12.32
N ARG A 140 1.16 17.48 11.62
CA ARG A 140 0.11 18.42 11.28
C ARG A 140 0.40 19.14 9.97
N LEU A 141 -0.67 19.55 9.30
CA LEU A 141 -0.64 20.43 8.13
C LEU A 141 -1.10 21.83 8.55
N GLU A 142 -0.26 22.83 8.31
CA GLU A 142 -0.62 24.24 8.50
C GLU A 142 -1.35 24.80 7.26
N GLU A 143 -2.12 25.87 7.41
CA GLU A 143 -2.90 26.50 6.33
C GLU A 143 -2.03 26.94 5.13
N ASN A 144 -0.76 27.25 5.38
CA ASN A 144 0.20 27.64 4.33
C ASN A 144 0.81 26.45 3.57
N GLY A 145 0.38 25.22 3.87
CA GLY A 145 0.89 23.99 3.25
C GLY A 145 2.11 23.38 3.95
N SER A 146 2.65 24.01 5.00
CA SER A 146 3.78 23.47 5.74
C SER A 146 3.37 22.23 6.52
N VAL A 147 4.17 21.18 6.40
CA VAL A 147 4.00 19.94 7.17
C VAL A 147 5.01 19.91 8.30
N PHE A 148 4.51 19.77 9.52
CA PHE A 148 5.32 19.68 10.73
C PHE A 148 5.21 18.30 11.36
N LEU A 149 6.33 17.81 11.90
CA LEU A 149 6.41 16.64 12.76
C LEU A 149 6.92 17.08 14.14
N THR A 150 6.21 16.70 15.18
CA THR A 150 6.58 16.89 16.57
C THR A 150 7.10 15.58 17.11
N THR A 151 8.37 15.54 17.54
CA THR A 151 8.97 14.37 18.18
C THR A 151 9.76 14.80 19.40
N ASN A 152 9.58 14.14 20.55
CA ASN A 152 10.22 14.51 21.81
C ASN A 152 10.07 16.01 22.19
N GLY A 153 8.93 16.62 21.84
CA GLY A 153 8.65 18.04 22.07
C GLY A 153 9.36 19.01 21.11
N LEU A 154 10.07 18.49 20.10
CA LEU A 154 10.70 19.28 19.04
C LEU A 154 9.83 19.29 17.79
N ASP A 155 9.50 20.48 17.31
CA ASP A 155 8.82 20.69 16.04
C ASP A 155 9.83 20.80 14.90
N LEU A 156 9.67 19.93 13.90
CA LEU A 156 10.50 19.87 12.70
C LEU A 156 9.61 20.08 11.48
N GLN A 157 10.00 21.01 10.61
CA GLN A 157 9.35 21.15 9.31
C GLN A 157 9.82 20.01 8.40
N ALA A 158 8.91 19.09 8.06
CA ALA A 158 9.20 17.91 7.24
C ALA A 158 8.99 18.17 5.73
N GLY A 159 8.35 19.28 5.38
CA GLY A 159 8.20 19.71 4.00
C GLY A 159 7.11 20.75 3.82
N SER A 160 6.73 20.97 2.56
CA SER A 160 5.60 21.82 2.17
C SER A 160 4.81 21.10 1.08
N ALA A 161 3.50 20.95 1.30
CA ALA A 161 2.57 20.44 0.31
C ALA A 161 2.24 21.53 -0.73
N ASP A 162 2.09 21.12 -1.99
CA ASP A 162 1.53 21.96 -3.05
C ASP A 162 0.03 22.13 -2.81
N LEU A 163 -0.39 23.31 -2.34
CA LEU A 163 -1.80 23.61 -2.06
C LEU A 163 -2.71 23.58 -3.30
N SER A 164 -2.15 23.53 -4.51
CA SER A 164 -2.92 23.33 -5.74
C SER A 164 -3.29 21.87 -6.02
N ALA A 165 -2.77 20.94 -5.22
CA ALA A 165 -3.01 19.50 -5.32
C ALA A 165 -3.49 18.93 -3.97
N PRO A 166 -4.33 17.89 -3.96
CA PRO A 166 -4.75 17.25 -2.72
C PRO A 166 -3.56 16.56 -2.04
N LEU A 167 -3.40 16.77 -0.74
CA LEU A 167 -2.45 16.02 0.10
C LEU A 167 -3.09 14.71 0.56
N THR A 168 -2.49 13.58 0.24
CA THR A 168 -2.93 12.24 0.65
C THR A 168 -1.74 11.43 1.18
N CYS A 169 -1.90 10.18 1.58
CA CYS A 169 -0.78 9.32 2.01
C CYS A 169 -0.83 7.97 1.28
N ASN A 170 0.24 7.17 1.36
CA ASN A 170 0.30 5.87 0.69
C ASN A 170 -0.75 4.88 1.20
N TRP A 171 -1.24 5.04 2.43
CA TRP A 171 -2.27 4.16 2.99
C TRP A 171 -3.69 4.50 2.52
N THR A 172 -3.97 5.76 2.19
CA THR A 172 -5.26 6.13 1.57
C THR A 172 -5.34 5.73 0.11
N LEU A 173 -4.21 5.40 -0.56
CA LEU A 173 -4.20 4.96 -1.96
C LEU A 173 -5.03 3.69 -2.20
N PHE A 174 -5.21 2.87 -1.16
CA PHE A 174 -6.12 1.72 -1.20
C PHE A 174 -7.58 2.11 -1.47
N ASP A 175 -7.95 3.36 -1.24
CA ASP A 175 -9.30 3.89 -1.50
C ASP A 175 -9.30 4.92 -2.64
N VAL A 176 -8.23 5.72 -2.75
CA VAL A 176 -8.09 6.76 -3.79
C VAL A 176 -7.99 6.16 -5.17
N ILE A 177 -7.18 5.12 -5.36
CA ILE A 177 -7.00 4.52 -6.70
C ILE A 177 -8.30 3.88 -7.20
N PRO A 178 -9.03 3.07 -6.41
CA PRO A 178 -10.38 2.62 -6.77
C PRO A 178 -11.33 3.77 -7.13
N ALA A 179 -11.34 4.86 -6.36
CA ALA A 179 -12.23 5.99 -6.60
C ALA A 179 -11.90 6.76 -7.90
N LEU A 180 -10.65 6.73 -8.35
CA LEU A 180 -10.19 7.37 -9.58
C LEU A 180 -10.20 6.43 -10.80
N ALA A 181 -10.40 5.13 -10.59
CA ALA A 181 -10.08 4.06 -11.54
C ALA A 181 -10.71 4.25 -12.93
N ASP A 182 -12.03 4.47 -12.97
CA ASP A 182 -12.76 4.60 -14.23
C ASP A 182 -12.38 5.89 -14.97
N GLY A 183 -12.30 7.02 -14.26
CA GLY A 183 -11.90 8.29 -14.86
C GLY A 183 -10.49 8.27 -15.45
N LEU A 184 -9.54 7.63 -14.74
CA LEU A 184 -8.16 7.45 -15.22
C LEU A 184 -8.08 6.55 -16.46
N ARG A 185 -8.84 5.46 -16.49
CA ARG A 185 -8.84 4.52 -17.62
C ARG A 185 -9.47 5.15 -18.86
N ASP A 186 -10.60 5.83 -18.69
CA ASP A 186 -11.40 6.35 -19.80
C ASP A 186 -10.78 7.62 -20.41
N SER A 187 -10.16 8.49 -19.59
CA SER A 187 -9.49 9.69 -20.07
C SER A 187 -8.04 9.45 -20.51
N GLY A 188 -7.35 8.49 -19.90
CA GLY A 188 -5.89 8.32 -20.04
C GLY A 188 -5.07 9.43 -19.38
N GLU A 189 -5.70 10.42 -18.74
CA GLU A 189 -5.02 11.54 -18.10
C GLU A 189 -4.55 11.17 -16.68
N ALA A 190 -3.36 11.63 -16.32
CA ALA A 190 -2.84 11.43 -14.97
C ALA A 190 -3.49 12.42 -13.98
N GLN A 191 -3.83 11.95 -12.79
CA GLN A 191 -4.32 12.79 -11.70
C GLN A 191 -3.16 13.23 -10.82
N ARG A 192 -3.05 14.55 -10.57
CA ARG A 192 -2.01 15.14 -9.73
C ARG A 192 -2.40 15.12 -8.26
N LEU A 193 -1.43 14.85 -7.40
CA LEU A 193 -1.58 14.86 -5.94
C LEU A 193 -0.22 15.11 -5.25
N THR A 194 -0.26 15.38 -3.95
CA THR A 194 0.92 15.34 -3.07
C THR A 194 0.78 14.13 -2.14
N ILE A 195 1.86 13.35 -1.98
CA ILE A 195 1.92 12.21 -1.06
C ILE A 195 2.69 12.61 0.19
N LEU A 196 2.11 12.36 1.36
CA LEU A 196 2.84 12.27 2.61
C LEU A 196 3.22 10.81 2.85
N GLU A 197 4.43 10.46 2.41
CA GLU A 197 4.97 9.10 2.46
C GLU A 197 5.14 8.65 3.92
N ASP A 198 4.46 7.57 4.28
CA ASP A 198 4.37 7.01 5.65
C ASP A 198 4.02 8.05 6.72
N LEU A 199 3.28 9.09 6.33
CA LEU A 199 2.92 10.22 7.19
C LEU A 199 4.12 11.07 7.68
N GLU A 200 5.29 10.91 7.05
CA GLU A 200 6.54 11.57 7.47
C GLU A 200 7.19 12.43 6.37
N LYS A 201 7.16 11.99 5.12
CA LYS A 201 7.95 12.62 4.04
C LYS A 201 7.06 13.18 2.95
N VAL A 202 7.11 14.49 2.72
CA VAL A 202 6.32 15.14 1.68
C VAL A 202 6.92 14.89 0.30
N ARG A 203 6.09 14.44 -0.65
CA ARG A 203 6.43 14.14 -2.04
C ARG A 203 5.46 14.85 -2.95
N ASN A 204 5.91 15.97 -3.51
CA ASN A 204 5.12 16.78 -4.44
C ASN A 204 5.13 16.18 -5.85
N ASN A 205 4.28 16.73 -6.72
CA ASN A 205 4.17 16.33 -8.12
C ASN A 205 3.89 14.84 -8.32
N GLY A 206 3.19 14.23 -7.36
CA GLY A 206 2.70 12.86 -7.48
C GLY A 206 1.65 12.76 -8.56
N GLN A 207 1.68 11.66 -9.30
CA GLN A 207 0.78 11.37 -10.40
C GLN A 207 0.32 9.93 -10.34
N VAL A 208 -1.01 9.74 -10.28
CA VAL A 208 -1.64 8.44 -10.49
C VAL A 208 -2.15 8.39 -11.93
N ARG A 209 -1.84 7.30 -12.62
CA ARG A 209 -2.26 7.09 -14.01
C ARG A 209 -2.64 5.64 -14.27
N PHE A 210 -3.52 5.43 -15.23
CA PHE A 210 -3.75 4.11 -15.79
C PHE A 210 -2.47 3.58 -16.44
N LEU A 211 -2.19 2.29 -16.23
CA LEU A 211 -1.04 1.59 -16.78
C LEU A 211 -1.49 0.68 -17.93
N GLU A 212 -2.24 -0.37 -17.60
CA GLU A 212 -2.70 -1.38 -18.56
C GLU A 212 -3.81 -2.26 -17.96
N SER A 213 -4.45 -3.06 -18.80
CA SER A 213 -5.29 -4.18 -18.37
C SER A 213 -4.53 -5.49 -18.56
N TYR A 214 -4.62 -6.40 -17.59
CA TYR A 214 -3.84 -7.64 -17.56
C TYR A 214 -4.67 -8.81 -17.05
N ASP A 215 -4.63 -9.94 -17.75
CA ASP A 215 -5.28 -11.17 -17.32
C ASP A 215 -4.29 -12.08 -16.58
N LEU A 216 -4.33 -12.05 -15.25
CA LEU A 216 -3.51 -12.90 -14.41
C LEU A 216 -3.99 -14.35 -14.48
N GLN A 217 -3.13 -15.23 -14.99
CA GLN A 217 -3.42 -16.67 -15.08
C GLN A 217 -3.23 -17.36 -13.73
N LEU A 218 -4.27 -18.05 -13.25
CA LEU A 218 -4.32 -18.82 -12.01
C LEU A 218 -4.68 -20.28 -12.32
N ASP A 219 -3.73 -21.21 -12.38
CA ASP A 219 -3.97 -22.63 -12.71
C ASP A 219 -4.94 -22.83 -13.91
N SER A 220 -6.23 -23.04 -13.63
CA SER A 220 -7.33 -23.22 -14.60
C SER A 220 -8.19 -21.98 -14.88
N ASP A 221 -8.00 -20.90 -14.15
CA ASP A 221 -8.79 -19.67 -14.18
C ASP A 221 -7.93 -18.46 -14.59
N SER A 222 -8.58 -17.35 -14.94
CA SER A 222 -7.94 -16.07 -15.17
C SER A 222 -8.65 -14.95 -14.43
N VAL A 223 -7.87 -14.00 -13.92
CA VAL A 223 -8.39 -12.83 -13.21
C VAL A 223 -8.04 -11.59 -13.99
N ALA A 224 -9.07 -10.87 -14.44
CA ALA A 224 -8.88 -9.57 -15.06
C ALA A 224 -8.44 -8.55 -14.01
N LEU A 225 -7.29 -7.92 -14.28
CA LEU A 225 -6.70 -6.86 -13.47
C LEU A 225 -6.63 -5.56 -14.26
N THR A 226 -6.88 -4.45 -13.60
CA THR A 226 -6.65 -3.10 -14.13
C THR A 226 -5.52 -2.45 -13.35
N GLY A 227 -4.42 -2.15 -14.02
CA GLY A 227 -3.18 -1.64 -13.44
C GLY A 227 -3.12 -0.11 -13.45
N TYR A 228 -2.55 0.44 -12.38
CA TYR A 228 -2.27 1.85 -12.19
C TYR A 228 -0.86 2.03 -11.65
N ALA A 229 -0.25 3.17 -11.95
CA ALA A 229 1.05 3.54 -11.42
C ALA A 229 0.96 4.86 -10.64
N LEU A 230 1.61 4.91 -9.48
CA LEU A 230 1.94 6.14 -8.78
C LEU A 230 3.41 6.47 -9.02
N ILE A 231 3.66 7.67 -9.52
CA ILE A 231 4.99 8.23 -9.77
C ILE A 231 5.06 9.60 -9.12
N ALA A 232 6.09 9.88 -8.32
CA ALA A 232 6.29 11.17 -7.70
C ALA A 232 7.79 11.51 -7.65
N GLU A 233 8.10 12.79 -7.49
CA GLU A 233 9.48 13.24 -7.39
C GLU A 233 10.18 12.65 -6.15
N GLY A 234 11.35 12.05 -6.35
CA GLY A 234 12.11 11.42 -5.27
C GLY A 234 11.50 10.14 -4.69
N MET A 235 10.46 9.58 -5.32
CA MET A 235 9.89 8.27 -4.99
C MET A 235 10.20 7.26 -6.08
N THR A 236 10.42 6.00 -5.69
CA THR A 236 10.36 4.90 -6.66
C THR A 236 8.90 4.67 -7.05
N PRO A 237 8.59 4.39 -8.33
CA PRO A 237 7.23 4.08 -8.73
C PRO A 237 6.63 2.93 -7.94
N SER A 238 5.33 3.01 -7.68
CA SER A 238 4.53 1.90 -7.14
C SER A 238 3.39 1.56 -8.09
N TYR A 239 2.97 0.30 -8.05
CA TYR A 239 2.03 -0.31 -8.99
C TYR A 239 0.86 -0.91 -8.24
N TRP A 240 -0.34 -0.67 -8.75
CA TRP A 240 -1.59 -0.99 -8.07
C TRP A 240 -2.52 -1.68 -9.05
N TRP A 241 -3.02 -2.86 -8.68
CA TRP A 241 -3.80 -3.71 -9.56
C TRP A 241 -5.14 -4.00 -8.93
N LEU A 242 -6.19 -3.61 -9.64
CA LEU A 242 -7.56 -3.71 -9.19
C LEU A 242 -8.22 -4.92 -9.85
N ASP A 243 -9.01 -5.65 -9.08
CA ASP A 243 -9.86 -6.72 -9.63
C ASP A 243 -11.06 -6.14 -10.40
N ALA A 244 -11.86 -7.01 -11.02
CA ALA A 244 -13.07 -6.61 -11.73
C ALA A 244 -14.15 -5.93 -10.84
N ARG A 245 -14.00 -5.96 -9.52
CA ARG A 245 -14.86 -5.27 -8.55
C ARG A 245 -14.30 -3.90 -8.14
N GLY A 246 -13.17 -3.49 -8.72
CA GLY A 246 -12.47 -2.24 -8.37
C GLY A 246 -11.68 -2.30 -7.07
N ARG A 247 -11.48 -3.48 -6.47
CA ARG A 247 -10.74 -3.63 -5.21
C ARG A 247 -9.25 -3.79 -5.50
N VAL A 248 -8.39 -3.16 -4.71
CA VAL A 248 -6.94 -3.37 -4.80
C VAL A 248 -6.61 -4.81 -4.42
N LEU A 249 -6.20 -5.60 -5.41
CA LEU A 249 -5.80 -7.00 -5.24
C LEU A 249 -4.30 -7.16 -5.08
N ILE A 250 -3.52 -6.25 -5.69
CA ILE A 250 -2.06 -6.26 -5.57
C ILE A 250 -1.57 -4.82 -5.52
N ALA A 251 -0.79 -4.47 -4.49
CA ALA A 251 -0.10 -3.20 -4.39
C ALA A 251 1.40 -3.44 -4.20
N THR A 252 2.22 -2.94 -5.12
CA THR A 252 3.65 -3.25 -5.19
C THR A 252 4.47 -1.98 -5.18
N THR A 253 5.41 -1.90 -4.24
CA THR A 253 6.43 -0.85 -4.19
C THR A 253 7.75 -1.42 -4.67
N LEU A 254 8.87 -0.70 -4.46
CA LEU A 254 10.19 -1.25 -4.73
C LEU A 254 10.46 -2.50 -3.88
N TYR A 255 10.21 -2.43 -2.57
CA TYR A 255 10.68 -3.43 -1.63
C TYR A 255 9.71 -4.57 -1.36
N GLN A 256 8.42 -4.34 -1.55
CA GLN A 256 7.38 -5.27 -1.16
C GLN A 256 6.16 -5.26 -2.06
N THR A 257 5.41 -6.36 -1.98
CA THR A 257 4.11 -6.54 -2.60
C THR A 257 3.10 -6.89 -1.51
N LEU A 258 1.98 -6.18 -1.49
CA LEU A 258 0.87 -6.35 -0.58
C LEU A 258 -0.27 -7.05 -1.33
N ILE A 259 -0.75 -8.15 -0.76
CA ILE A 259 -1.87 -8.92 -1.30
C ILE A 259 -2.91 -9.05 -0.18
N PRO A 260 -4.19 -8.74 -0.41
CA PRO A 260 -5.19 -8.91 0.62
C PRO A 260 -5.15 -10.35 1.14
N THR A 261 -5.36 -10.53 2.43
CA THR A 261 -5.66 -11.84 3.00
C THR A 261 -7.16 -12.01 3.05
N GLY A 262 -7.64 -13.17 2.60
CA GLY A 262 -9.01 -13.60 2.86
C GLY A 262 -9.28 -13.44 4.36
N GLY A 263 -10.32 -12.67 4.71
CA GLY A 263 -10.69 -12.47 6.10
C GLY A 263 -11.06 -13.80 6.76
N GLU A 264 -10.14 -14.40 7.52
CA GLU A 264 -10.55 -15.22 8.63
C GLU A 264 -11.21 -14.28 9.65
N ASN A 265 -12.46 -14.59 10.00
CA ASN A 265 -13.17 -13.91 11.07
C ASN A 265 -12.27 -13.90 12.32
N ALA A 266 -11.88 -12.70 12.76
CA ALA A 266 -11.27 -12.51 14.07
C ALA A 266 -12.39 -12.41 15.12
#